data_AF-A0A928WT01-F1
#
_entry.id   AF-A0A928WT01-F1
#
_cell.length_a   1.000
_cell.length_b   1.000
_cell.length_c   1.000
_cell.angle_alpha   90.00
_cell.angle_beta   90.00
_cell.angle_gamma   90.00
#
_symmetry.space_group_name_H-M   'P 1'
#
loop_
_entity.id
_entity.type
_entity.pdbx_description
1 polymer ?
#
loop_
_entity_poly.entity_id
_entity_poly.type
_entity_poly.pdbx_seq_one_letter_code
_entity_poly.pdbx_strand_id
1 'polypeptide(L)'
;MTDRLESLQRKQSQIRAQIQQIQAKERTKEKKKQTRRKFLIGDAIMSQLESGQFSQADLTKLMDEFLTRPKDRDLFGLETEVDSEAIALPEKAASANSKKTKASSSKSPTASTAKKAKRRRRTILDADKAG
;
A
#
# COMPACT_ATOMS: atom_id res chain seq x y z
N MET A 1 3.67 -10.86 -48.14
CA MET A 1 3.21 -9.51 -47.71
C MET A 1 2.85 -9.43 -46.22
N THR A 2 2.71 -10.56 -45.51
CA THR A 2 2.41 -10.64 -44.07
C THR A 2 3.62 -10.42 -43.17
N ASP A 3 4.83 -10.76 -43.63
CA ASP A 3 6.06 -10.70 -42.82
C ASP A 3 6.41 -9.28 -42.35
N ARG A 4 6.15 -8.28 -43.20
CA ARG A 4 6.35 -6.86 -42.85
C ARG A 4 5.41 -6.47 -41.71
N LEU A 5 4.15 -6.91 -41.75
CA LEU A 5 3.14 -6.60 -40.74
C LEU A 5 3.50 -7.25 -39.40
N GLU A 6 3.88 -8.52 -39.39
CA GLU A 6 4.32 -9.20 -38.17
C GLU A 6 5.56 -8.52 -37.57
N SER A 7 6.53 -8.12 -38.39
CA SER A 7 7.73 -7.42 -37.92
C SER A 7 7.39 -6.09 -37.24
N LEU A 8 6.40 -5.36 -37.75
CA LEU A 8 5.94 -4.10 -37.17
C LEU A 8 5.17 -4.32 -35.87
N GLN A 9 4.32 -5.35 -35.80
CA GLN A 9 3.62 -5.72 -34.57
C GLN A 9 4.58 -6.15 -33.45
N ARG A 10 5.62 -6.93 -33.78
CA ARG A 10 6.68 -7.30 -32.83
C ARG A 10 7.44 -6.08 -32.31
N LYS A 11 7.77 -5.12 -33.18
CA LYS A 11 8.39 -3.85 -32.76
C LYS A 11 7.44 -3.02 -31.88
N GLN A 12 6.16 -2.96 -32.24
CA GLN A 12 5.17 -2.24 -31.46
C GLN A 12 5.00 -2.81 -30.04
N SER A 13 4.95 -4.14 -29.90
CA SER A 13 4.83 -4.77 -28.58
C SER A 13 6.08 -4.53 -27.73
N GLN A 14 7.27 -4.59 -28.34
CA GLN A 14 8.54 -4.27 -27.66
C GLN A 14 8.57 -2.82 -27.17
N ILE A 15 8.21 -1.85 -28.02
CA ILE A 15 8.19 -0.42 -27.65
C ILE A 15 7.14 -0.18 -26.56
N ARG A 16 5.95 -0.77 -26.65
CA ARG A 16 4.92 -0.67 -25.61
C ARG A 16 5.41 -1.20 -24.26
N ALA A 17 6.10 -2.34 -24.26
CA ALA A 17 6.69 -2.90 -23.05
C ALA A 17 7.74 -1.96 -22.45
N GLN A 18 8.59 -1.34 -23.28
CA GLN A 18 9.58 -0.35 -22.82
C GLN A 18 8.91 0.90 -22.23
N ILE A 19 7.87 1.43 -22.88
CA ILE A 19 7.10 2.57 -22.38
C ILE A 19 6.51 2.24 -21.01
N GLN A 20 5.87 1.08 -20.86
CA GLN A 20 5.30 0.65 -19.58
C GLN A 20 6.35 0.55 -18.47
N GLN A 21 7.55 0.02 -18.78
CA GLN A 21 8.65 -0.07 -17.83
C GLN A 21 9.15 1.32 -17.39
N ILE A 22 9.28 2.26 -18.32
CA ILE A 22 9.73 3.62 -18.01
C ILE A 22 8.67 4.34 -17.17
N GLN A 23 7.40 4.27 -17.57
CA GLN A 23 6.29 4.85 -16.81
C GLN A 23 6.19 4.27 -15.40
N ALA A 24 6.37 2.96 -15.23
CA ALA A 24 6.39 2.34 -13.91
C ALA A 24 7.53 2.91 -13.04
N LYS A 25 8.73 3.06 -13.61
CA LYS A 25 9.87 3.68 -12.90
C LYS A 25 9.58 5.14 -12.53
N GLU A 26 9.01 5.93 -13.42
CA GLU A 26 8.64 7.33 -13.15
C GLU A 26 7.61 7.43 -12.02
N ARG A 27 6.53 6.64 -12.09
CA ARG A 27 5.53 6.56 -11.02
C ARG A 27 6.15 6.20 -9.67
N THR A 28 7.10 5.27 -9.64
CA THR A 28 7.79 4.94 -8.36
C THR A 28 8.65 6.09 -7.85
N LYS A 29 9.35 6.82 -8.73
CA LYS A 29 10.13 8.01 -8.36
C LYS A 29 9.22 9.13 -7.84
N GLU A 30 8.10 9.36 -8.50
CA GLU A 30 7.10 10.36 -8.09
C GLU A 30 6.51 10.02 -6.74
N LYS A 31 6.10 8.76 -6.51
CA LYS A 31 5.61 8.31 -5.19
C LYS A 31 6.65 8.56 -4.10
N LYS A 32 7.92 8.23 -4.32
CA LYS A 32 9.01 8.51 -3.37
C LYS A 32 9.13 10.01 -3.07
N LYS A 33 9.10 10.86 -4.11
CA LYS A 33 9.13 12.32 -3.95
C LYS A 33 7.91 12.82 -3.18
N GLN A 34 6.71 12.31 -3.47
CA GLN A 34 5.48 12.68 -2.77
C GLN A 34 5.52 12.28 -1.30
N THR A 35 5.95 11.05 -0.98
CA THR A 35 6.13 10.61 0.41
C THR A 35 7.13 11.49 1.14
N ARG A 36 8.27 11.83 0.51
CA ARG A 36 9.26 12.72 1.12
C ARG A 36 8.70 14.13 1.35
N ARG A 37 7.93 14.68 0.41
CA ARG A 37 7.27 15.99 0.58
C ARG A 37 6.30 15.97 1.76
N LYS A 38 5.45 14.96 1.85
CA LYS A 38 4.47 14.83 2.95
C LYS A 38 5.17 14.74 4.32
N PHE A 39 6.24 13.95 4.40
CA PHE A 39 7.04 13.84 5.61
C PHE A 39 7.65 15.19 6.01
N LEU A 40 8.30 15.89 5.07
CA LEU A 40 8.92 17.19 5.36
C LEU A 40 7.89 18.27 5.74
N ILE A 41 6.69 18.24 5.16
CA ILE A 41 5.60 19.15 5.54
C ILE A 41 5.18 18.87 7.00
N GLY A 42 5.02 17.59 7.36
CA GLY A 42 4.72 17.20 8.74
C GLY A 42 5.80 17.66 9.72
N ASP A 43 7.07 17.35 9.43
CA ASP A 43 8.21 17.77 10.25
C ASP A 43 8.27 19.30 10.42
N ALA A 44 8.02 20.06 9.35
CA ALA A 44 8.03 21.51 9.40
C ALA A 44 6.92 22.07 10.29
N ILE A 45 5.71 21.53 10.21
CA ILE A 45 4.58 21.95 11.06
C ILE A 45 4.86 21.61 12.53
N MET A 46 5.39 20.41 12.81
CA MET A 46 5.77 20.02 14.17
C MET A 46 6.84 20.96 14.74
N SER A 47 7.86 21.32 13.94
CA SER A 47 8.88 22.28 14.35
C SER A 47 8.31 23.69 14.58
N GLN A 48 7.35 24.13 13.77
CA GLN A 48 6.68 25.42 13.97
C GLN A 48 5.86 25.45 15.25
N LEU A 49 5.17 24.35 15.56
CA LEU A 49 4.41 24.18 16.79
C LEU A 49 5.31 24.21 18.03
N GLU A 50 6.45 23.51 17.99
CA GLU A 50 7.47 23.55 19.07
C GLU A 50 8.06 24.96 19.25
N SER A 51 8.25 25.70 18.15
CA SER A 51 8.75 27.07 18.20
C SER A 51 7.71 28.11 18.65
N GLY A 52 6.45 27.70 18.83
CA GLY A 52 5.34 28.58 19.22
C GLY A 52 4.84 29.54 18.14
N GLN A 53 5.37 29.43 16.92
CA GLN A 53 4.95 30.26 15.78
C GLN A 53 3.61 29.81 15.18
N PHE A 54 3.24 28.56 15.42
CA PHE A 54 1.97 27.99 15.03
C PHE A 54 1.28 27.41 16.26
N SER A 55 0.04 27.80 16.55
CA SER A 55 -0.64 27.36 17.76
C SER A 55 -1.28 25.98 17.56
N GLN A 56 -1.40 25.22 18.66
CA GLN A 56 -2.09 23.93 18.64
C GLN A 56 -3.55 24.08 18.19
N ALA A 57 -4.21 25.18 18.57
CA ALA A 57 -5.60 25.44 18.19
C ALA A 57 -5.77 25.67 16.68
N ASP A 58 -4.80 26.34 16.05
CA ASP A 58 -4.81 26.55 14.60
C ASP A 58 -4.54 25.25 13.84
N LEU A 59 -3.66 24.38 14.38
CA LEU A 59 -3.45 23.04 13.84
C LEU A 59 -4.74 22.22 13.89
N THR A 60 -5.44 22.20 15.04
CA THR A 60 -6.67 21.44 15.20
C THR A 60 -7.76 21.92 14.23
N LYS A 61 -7.94 23.23 14.05
CA LYS A 61 -8.88 23.78 13.06
C LYS A 61 -8.53 23.39 11.62
N LEU A 62 -7.24 23.45 11.27
CA LEU A 62 -6.78 23.04 9.96
C LEU A 62 -7.03 21.54 9.71
N MET A 63 -6.81 20.70 10.73
CA MET A 63 -7.08 19.27 10.65
C MET A 63 -8.58 18.97 10.58
N ASP A 64 -9.42 19.77 11.23
CA ASP A 64 -10.88 19.66 11.17
C ASP A 64 -11.42 19.86 9.75
N GLU A 65 -10.91 20.87 9.03
CA GLU A 65 -11.28 21.13 7.63
C GLU A 65 -10.73 20.05 6.67
N PHE A 66 -9.52 19.54 6.94
CA PHE A 66 -8.84 18.61 6.03
C PHE A 66 -9.28 17.14 6.21
N LEU A 67 -9.58 16.72 7.44
CA LEU A 67 -9.89 15.33 7.77
C LEU A 67 -11.39 15.07 7.66
N THR A 68 -11.75 14.24 6.69
CA THR A 68 -13.15 13.82 6.45
C THR A 68 -13.47 12.45 7.03
N ARG A 69 -12.45 11.63 7.34
CA ARG A 69 -12.63 10.26 7.77
C ARG A 69 -12.73 10.16 9.29
N PRO A 70 -13.73 9.47 9.86
CA PRO A 70 -13.96 9.40 11.31
C PRO A 70 -12.72 8.96 12.09
N LYS A 71 -12.13 7.83 11.69
CA LYS A 71 -10.93 7.27 12.33
C LYS A 71 -9.72 8.21 12.36
N ASP A 72 -9.60 9.08 11.36
CA ASP A 72 -8.48 10.00 11.27
C ASP A 72 -8.75 11.25 12.13
N ARG A 73 -10.02 11.68 12.24
CA ARG A 73 -10.49 12.76 13.13
C ARG A 73 -10.38 12.40 14.61
N ASP A 74 -10.66 11.15 14.96
CA ASP A 74 -10.52 10.60 16.33
C ASP A 74 -9.09 10.81 16.88
N LEU A 75 -8.07 10.73 16.02
CA LEU A 75 -6.66 10.94 16.41
C LEU A 75 -6.38 12.36 16.91
N PHE A 76 -7.20 13.33 16.50
CA PHE A 76 -7.09 14.73 16.89
C PHE A 76 -8.15 15.14 17.92
N GLY A 77 -8.95 14.19 18.43
CA GLY A 77 -10.05 14.47 19.35
C GLY A 77 -11.16 15.32 18.73
N LEU A 78 -11.29 15.28 17.40
CA LEU A 78 -12.32 16.01 16.67
C LEU A 78 -13.58 15.15 16.65
N GLU A 79 -14.65 15.62 17.30
CA GLU A 79 -15.94 14.93 17.28
C GLU A 79 -16.42 14.77 15.84
N THR A 80 -16.81 13.55 15.51
CA THR A 80 -17.55 13.24 14.30
C THR A 80 -18.99 13.65 14.52
N GLU A 81 -19.54 14.48 13.63
CA GLU A 81 -20.95 14.91 13.68
C GLU A 81 -21.98 13.75 13.62
N VAL A 82 -21.53 12.50 13.61
CA VAL A 82 -22.36 11.29 13.53
C VAL A 82 -22.65 10.68 14.92
N ASP A 83 -21.97 11.12 15.98
CA ASP A 83 -22.03 10.46 17.30
C ASP A 83 -22.85 11.22 18.36
N SER A 84 -23.42 12.38 18.02
CA SER A 84 -24.16 13.23 18.99
C SER A 84 -25.57 12.74 19.36
N GLU A 85 -26.11 11.68 18.72
CA GLU A 85 -27.45 11.15 19.04
C GLU A 85 -27.48 9.75 19.72
N ALA A 86 -26.33 9.10 19.99
CA ALA A 86 -26.33 7.68 20.35
C ALA A 86 -25.75 7.33 21.74
N ILE A 87 -25.84 8.22 22.74
CA ILE A 87 -25.48 7.89 24.14
C ILE A 87 -26.65 8.15 25.09
N ALA A 88 -27.67 7.29 25.02
CA ALA A 88 -28.57 6.97 26.13
C ALA A 88 -28.88 5.45 26.10
N LEU A 89 -28.29 4.70 27.03
CA LEU A 89 -28.41 3.23 27.22
C LEU A 89 -29.85 2.83 27.66
N PRO A 90 -30.29 1.56 27.49
CA PRO A 90 -30.03 0.58 28.55
C PRO A 90 -29.84 -0.89 28.12
N GLU A 91 -29.27 -1.63 29.07
CA GLU A 91 -28.92 -3.04 29.08
C GLU A 91 -30.09 -4.02 28.96
N LYS A 92 -29.74 -5.25 28.50
CA LYS A 92 -30.32 -6.56 28.85
C LYS A 92 -31.48 -7.10 27.98
N ALA A 93 -31.13 -8.01 27.06
CA ALA A 93 -31.89 -9.25 26.81
C ALA A 93 -31.03 -10.28 26.05
N ALA A 94 -30.76 -11.40 26.70
CA ALA A 94 -30.27 -12.63 26.07
C ALA A 94 -31.45 -13.41 25.46
N SER A 95 -31.29 -13.95 24.24
CA SER A 95 -31.88 -15.21 23.73
C SER A 95 -31.52 -15.35 22.23
N ALA A 96 -30.68 -16.30 21.81
CA ALA A 96 -31.06 -17.59 21.18
C ALA A 96 -32.03 -17.42 19.97
N ASN A 97 -31.88 -18.01 18.78
CA ASN A 97 -31.14 -19.18 18.31
C ASN A 97 -31.25 -19.29 16.76
N SER A 98 -30.27 -19.96 16.14
CA SER A 98 -30.29 -20.82 14.93
C SER A 98 -31.15 -20.51 13.68
N LYS A 99 -30.49 -20.46 12.51
CA LYS A 99 -30.54 -21.47 11.40
C LYS A 99 -29.94 -20.84 10.13
N LYS A 100 -28.73 -21.23 9.72
CA LYS A 100 -28.47 -22.33 8.77
C LYS A 100 -29.11 -22.11 7.39
N THR A 101 -28.32 -21.58 6.46
CA THR A 101 -28.18 -22.21 5.14
C THR A 101 -26.69 -22.37 4.81
N LYS A 102 -26.42 -23.52 4.21
CA LYS A 102 -25.15 -24.18 4.01
C LYS A 102 -24.94 -24.26 2.50
N ALA A 103 -23.67 -24.30 2.11
CA ALA A 103 -23.17 -24.67 0.78
C ALA A 103 -23.30 -23.54 -0.27
N SER A 104 -22.33 -23.31 -1.15
CA SER A 104 -21.40 -24.28 -1.72
C SER A 104 -20.27 -23.58 -2.50
N SER A 105 -19.03 -24.03 -2.25
CA SER A 105 -17.97 -24.40 -3.23
C SER A 105 -17.64 -23.44 -4.39
N SER A 106 -16.39 -23.05 -4.64
CA SER A 106 -15.23 -23.90 -4.99
C SER A 106 -13.98 -22.97 -5.04
N LYS A 107 -12.83 -23.20 -4.40
CA LYS A 107 -11.84 -24.29 -4.38
C LYS A 107 -11.00 -24.38 -5.67
N SER A 108 -9.76 -23.87 -5.61
CA SER A 108 -8.56 -24.68 -5.87
C SER A 108 -7.25 -23.94 -5.49
N PRO A 109 -6.43 -24.54 -4.61
CA PRO A 109 -4.99 -24.32 -4.55
C PRO A 109 -4.29 -25.41 -5.39
N THR A 110 -3.36 -25.05 -6.27
CA THR A 110 -2.40 -26.01 -6.82
C THR A 110 -1.02 -25.39 -7.02
N ALA A 111 -0.01 -26.17 -6.63
CA ALA A 111 1.39 -25.83 -6.60
C ALA A 111 2.01 -25.77 -8.01
N SER A 112 3.01 -24.90 -8.18
CA SER A 112 4.02 -25.03 -9.23
C SER A 112 5.40 -24.66 -8.65
N THR A 113 5.98 -25.63 -7.95
CA THR A 113 7.42 -25.70 -7.69
C THR A 113 8.13 -26.15 -8.98
N ALA A 114 9.36 -25.65 -9.18
CA ALA A 114 10.46 -26.20 -10.01
C ALA A 114 10.73 -25.62 -11.42
N LYS A 115 11.68 -24.66 -11.48
CA LYS A 115 12.83 -24.53 -12.43
C LYS A 115 13.41 -23.13 -12.23
N LYS A 116 14.70 -22.84 -12.00
CA LYS A 116 15.95 -23.57 -12.25
C LYS A 116 17.08 -22.77 -11.55
N ALA A 117 17.49 -23.18 -10.36
CA ALA A 117 18.74 -22.69 -9.77
C ALA A 117 19.91 -23.40 -10.47
N LYS A 118 20.64 -22.69 -11.33
CA LYS A 118 21.83 -23.24 -12.01
C LYS A 118 23.03 -22.30 -11.81
N ARG A 119 23.99 -22.80 -11.02
CA ARG A 119 25.43 -22.45 -10.95
C ARG A 119 25.71 -21.02 -10.47
N ARG A 120 26.57 -20.77 -9.48
CA ARG A 120 27.95 -21.25 -9.38
C ARG A 120 28.33 -21.40 -7.89
N ARG A 121 28.44 -22.63 -7.40
CA ARG A 121 29.36 -22.95 -6.30
C ARG A 121 30.76 -22.90 -6.90
N ARG A 122 31.51 -21.82 -6.68
CA ARG A 122 32.97 -21.89 -6.79
C ARG A 122 33.42 -22.53 -5.49
N THR A 123 33.76 -23.80 -5.60
CA THR A 123 34.48 -24.60 -4.61
C THR A 123 35.77 -23.88 -4.23
N ILE A 124 35.89 -23.53 -2.96
CA ILE A 124 37.16 -23.34 -2.27
C ILE A 124 37.32 -24.62 -1.45
N LEU A 125 38.54 -25.19 -1.46
CA LEU A 125 39.03 -26.41 -0.79
C LEU A 125 39.07 -27.66 -1.67
N ASP A 126 40.29 -27.89 -2.18
CA ASP A 126 41.01 -29.17 -2.34
C ASP A 126 42.33 -28.75 -3.06
N ALA A 127 43.33 -28.13 -2.41
CA ALA A 127 44.26 -28.74 -1.45
C ALA A 127 44.32 -30.27 -1.52
N ASP A 128 45.50 -30.79 -1.83
CA ASP A 128 45.87 -32.22 -1.89
C ASP A 128 45.37 -33.04 -3.08
N LYS A 129 46.15 -32.99 -4.17
CA LYS A 129 46.66 -34.25 -4.76
C LYS A 129 47.92 -34.06 -5.61
N ALA A 130 49.01 -34.63 -5.10
CA ALA A 130 50.14 -35.29 -5.78
C ALA A 130 50.85 -34.53 -6.94
N GLY A 131 52.16 -34.34 -6.93
CA GLY A 131 53.19 -35.32 -6.60
C GLY A 131 54.11 -35.42 -7.82
#